data_AF-A0AAD9ITN4-F1
#
_entry.id   AF-A0AAD9ITN4-F1
#
_cell.length_a   1.000
_cell.length_b   1.000
_cell.length_c   1.000
_cell.angle_alpha   90.00
_cell.angle_beta   90.00
_cell.angle_gamma   90.00
#
_symmetry.space_group_name_H-M   'P 1'
#
loop_
_entity.id
_entity.type
_entity.pdbx_description
1 polymer ?
#
loop_
_entity_poly.entity_id
_entity_poly.type
_entity_poly.pdbx_seq_one_letter_code
_entity_poly.pdbx_strand_id
1 'polypeptide(L)'
;MTAICCNDRDFCCAPEARCCEQRDFCCLVGEICCTDYDGCCSEGSYCCTGGGCCPVGEECCGSFCCPEVTKCCGVDSCILDSRECCSDFTSCPSGTFCCNDEFGGCCSDGDQCCGRTCCAGSAICCVGLDTYVRTHELPRTKA
;
A
#
# COMPACT_ATOMS: atom_id res chain seq x y z
N MET A 1 3.01 -35.59 -29.96
CA MET A 1 2.54 -34.92 -28.73
C MET A 1 1.30 -34.15 -29.10
N THR A 2 0.23 -34.25 -28.32
CA THR A 2 -1.11 -33.74 -28.69
C THR A 2 -1.43 -32.54 -27.81
N ALA A 3 -1.86 -31.43 -28.41
CA ALA A 3 -2.30 -30.25 -27.68
C ALA A 3 -3.53 -30.55 -26.81
N ILE A 4 -3.67 -29.84 -25.69
CA ILE A 4 -4.82 -29.94 -24.79
C ILE A 4 -5.76 -28.80 -25.14
N CYS A 5 -6.98 -29.09 -25.57
CA CYS A 5 -7.95 -28.06 -25.92
C CYS A 5 -8.95 -27.84 -24.79
N CYS A 6 -9.15 -26.57 -24.46
CA CYS A 6 -9.87 -26.06 -23.30
C CYS A 6 -11.19 -25.39 -23.76
N ASN A 7 -12.13 -25.18 -22.85
CA ASN A 7 -13.42 -24.50 -23.11
C ASN A 7 -14.09 -24.98 -24.42
N ASP A 8 -14.51 -26.25 -24.44
CA ASP A 8 -15.15 -26.88 -25.61
C ASP A 8 -14.36 -26.80 -26.93
N ARG A 9 -13.04 -26.61 -26.83
CA ARG A 9 -12.03 -26.52 -27.92
C ARG A 9 -11.89 -25.14 -28.57
N ASP A 10 -12.30 -24.07 -27.91
CA ASP A 10 -12.12 -22.71 -28.41
C ASP A 10 -10.65 -22.25 -28.39
N PHE A 11 -9.84 -22.79 -27.47
CA PHE A 11 -8.38 -22.59 -27.46
C PHE A 11 -7.65 -23.87 -27.07
N CYS A 12 -6.36 -23.96 -27.43
CA CYS A 12 -5.55 -25.13 -27.09
C CYS A 12 -4.18 -24.72 -26.51
N CYS A 13 -3.76 -25.47 -25.50
CA CYS A 13 -2.50 -25.36 -24.79
C CYS A 13 -1.46 -26.36 -25.29
N ALA A 14 -0.20 -26.07 -25.00
CA ALA A 14 0.89 -27.02 -25.18
C ALA A 14 0.65 -28.32 -24.37
N PRO A 15 1.20 -29.46 -24.79
CA PRO A 15 1.02 -30.75 -24.11
C PRO A 15 1.44 -30.78 -22.63
N GLU A 16 2.44 -29.98 -22.26
CA GLU A 16 2.98 -29.82 -20.90
C GLU A 16 2.23 -28.77 -20.06
N ALA A 17 1.22 -28.12 -20.64
CA ALA A 17 0.42 -27.10 -19.99
C ALA A 17 -0.95 -27.63 -19.56
N ARG A 18 -1.68 -26.82 -18.78
CA ARG A 18 -3.05 -27.07 -18.33
C ARG A 18 -3.94 -25.87 -18.63
N CYS A 19 -5.22 -26.13 -18.77
CA CYS A 19 -6.25 -25.12 -18.94
C CYS A 19 -6.49 -24.37 -17.63
N CYS A 20 -6.54 -23.04 -17.69
CA CYS A 20 -7.01 -22.23 -16.58
C CYS A 20 -8.50 -21.90 -16.76
N GLU A 21 -9.40 -22.84 -16.50
CA GLU A 21 -10.82 -22.82 -16.91
C GLU A 21 -11.61 -21.52 -16.67
N GLN A 22 -11.21 -20.67 -15.72
CA GLN A 22 -11.86 -19.39 -15.47
C GLN A 22 -11.52 -18.31 -16.51
N ARG A 23 -10.48 -18.51 -17.32
CA ARG A 23 -9.95 -17.54 -18.29
C ARG A 23 -9.30 -18.28 -19.47
N ASP A 24 -9.30 -17.69 -20.66
CA ASP A 24 -8.82 -18.35 -21.88
C ASP A 24 -7.28 -18.35 -22.03
N PHE A 25 -6.56 -18.90 -21.05
CA PHE A 25 -5.10 -19.04 -21.09
C PHE A 25 -4.58 -20.36 -20.49
N CYS A 26 -3.28 -20.59 -20.67
CA CYS A 26 -2.58 -21.82 -20.32
C CYS A 26 -1.47 -21.57 -19.30
N CYS A 27 -1.33 -22.45 -18.32
CA CYS A 27 -0.18 -22.49 -17.40
C CYS A 27 0.54 -23.82 -17.47
N LEU A 28 1.79 -23.88 -17.02
CA LEU A 28 2.47 -25.17 -16.86
C LEU A 28 1.77 -26.01 -15.79
N VAL A 29 1.88 -27.33 -15.93
CA VAL A 29 1.41 -28.24 -14.88
C VAL A 29 2.17 -27.94 -13.58
N GLY A 30 1.43 -27.70 -12.48
CA GLY A 30 1.98 -27.34 -11.16
C GLY A 30 1.92 -25.84 -10.85
N GLU A 31 1.80 -24.97 -11.86
CA GLU A 31 1.56 -23.54 -11.65
C GLU A 31 0.11 -23.25 -11.29
N ILE A 32 -0.14 -22.18 -10.55
CA ILE A 32 -1.44 -21.68 -10.11
C ILE A 32 -1.99 -20.72 -11.17
N CYS A 33 -3.24 -20.93 -11.57
CA CYS A 33 -3.97 -20.04 -12.47
C CYS A 33 -4.50 -18.83 -11.70
N CYS A 34 -4.11 -17.62 -12.11
CA CYS A 34 -4.65 -16.41 -11.50
C CYS A 34 -6.03 -16.07 -12.05
N THR A 35 -6.91 -15.62 -11.15
CA THR A 35 -8.30 -15.31 -11.47
C THR A 35 -8.47 -13.84 -11.84
N ASP A 36 -7.66 -12.96 -11.24
CA ASP A 36 -7.74 -11.50 -11.42
C ASP A 36 -7.09 -11.03 -12.73
N TYR A 37 -6.11 -11.77 -13.25
CA TYR A 37 -5.41 -11.46 -14.50
C TYR A 37 -5.01 -12.72 -15.26
N ASP A 38 -4.70 -12.57 -16.56
CA ASP A 38 -4.24 -13.66 -17.42
C ASP A 38 -2.77 -13.98 -17.13
N GLY A 39 -2.50 -14.75 -16.07
CA GLY A 39 -1.15 -15.16 -15.72
C GLY A 39 -1.07 -16.31 -14.74
N CYS A 40 0.15 -16.82 -14.60
CA CYS A 40 0.47 -18.04 -13.87
C CYS A 40 1.44 -17.71 -12.74
N CYS A 41 1.27 -18.38 -11.60
CA CYS A 41 2.17 -18.28 -10.47
C CYS A 41 2.78 -19.64 -10.14
N SER A 42 4.05 -19.66 -9.76
CA SER A 42 4.75 -20.90 -9.40
C SER A 42 4.12 -21.58 -8.18
N GLU A 43 4.35 -22.89 -8.03
CA GLU A 43 3.99 -23.60 -6.81
C GLU A 43 4.61 -22.93 -5.57
N GLY A 44 3.83 -22.81 -4.48
CA GLY A 44 4.26 -22.12 -3.26
C GLY A 44 4.12 -20.60 -3.28
N SER A 45 3.57 -20.04 -4.37
CA SER A 45 3.14 -18.63 -4.43
C SER A 45 1.62 -18.50 -4.55
N TYR A 46 1.10 -17.28 -4.51
CA TYR A 46 -0.30 -16.98 -4.72
C TYR A 46 -0.44 -15.71 -5.58
N CYS A 47 -1.58 -15.57 -6.24
CA CYS A 47 -1.84 -14.48 -7.18
C CYS A 47 -2.24 -13.20 -6.44
N CYS A 48 -1.62 -12.08 -6.81
CA CYS A 48 -2.00 -10.76 -6.32
C CYS A 48 -3.11 -10.14 -7.18
N THR A 49 -4.06 -9.47 -6.54
CA THR A 49 -5.17 -8.80 -7.22
C THR A 49 -4.71 -7.65 -8.13
N GLY A 50 -3.54 -7.05 -7.87
CA GLY A 50 -2.90 -6.05 -8.72
C GLY A 50 -1.98 -6.61 -9.81
N GLY A 51 -1.96 -7.93 -10.00
CA GLY A 51 -1.01 -8.62 -10.86
C GLY A 51 0.23 -9.12 -10.10
N GLY A 52 0.87 -10.15 -10.62
CA GLY A 52 2.08 -10.71 -10.01
C GLY A 52 1.81 -11.79 -8.96
N CYS A 53 2.90 -12.38 -8.48
CA CYS A 53 2.89 -13.57 -7.64
C CYS A 53 3.70 -13.34 -6.37
N CYS A 54 3.14 -13.66 -5.22
CA CYS A 54 3.84 -13.58 -3.95
C CYS A 54 4.03 -14.94 -3.29
N PRO A 55 5.19 -15.21 -2.68
CA PRO A 55 5.38 -16.41 -1.88
C PRO A 55 4.42 -16.39 -0.68
N VAL A 56 4.02 -17.57 -0.21
CA VAL A 56 3.21 -17.68 1.01
C VAL A 56 3.97 -17.06 2.19
N GLY A 57 3.30 -16.18 2.93
CA GLY A 57 3.88 -15.42 4.04
C GLY A 57 4.18 -13.96 3.70
N GLU A 58 4.30 -13.61 2.43
CA GLU A 58 4.41 -12.21 2.00
C GLU A 58 3.04 -11.61 1.69
N GLU A 59 2.91 -10.29 1.78
CA GLU A 59 1.69 -9.53 1.46
C GLU A 59 1.78 -8.89 0.08
N CYS A 60 0.73 -9.01 -0.74
CA CYS A 60 0.67 -8.32 -2.03
C CYS A 60 0.62 -6.80 -1.85
N CYS A 61 1.51 -6.08 -2.54
CA CYS A 61 1.50 -4.64 -2.67
C CYS A 61 1.57 -4.25 -4.14
N GLY A 62 0.40 -4.01 -4.73
CA GLY A 62 0.28 -3.78 -6.17
C GLY A 62 0.75 -4.99 -6.97
N SER A 63 1.87 -4.84 -7.68
CA SER A 63 2.48 -5.87 -8.53
C SER A 63 3.69 -6.58 -7.91
N PHE A 64 4.02 -6.32 -6.64
CA PHE A 64 5.10 -6.99 -5.91
C PHE A 64 4.69 -7.35 -4.48
N CYS A 65 5.65 -7.85 -3.70
CA CYS A 65 5.42 -8.49 -2.41
C CYS A 65 6.16 -7.79 -1.27
N CYS A 66 5.47 -7.61 -0.16
CA CYS A 66 6.02 -7.12 1.09
C CYS A 66 6.39 -8.29 2.01
N PRO A 67 7.62 -8.31 2.58
CA PRO A 67 8.03 -9.33 3.55
C PRO A 67 7.20 -9.28 4.84
N GLU A 68 7.17 -10.39 5.60
CA GLU A 68 6.34 -10.63 6.81
C GLU A 68 6.33 -9.53 7.90
N VAL A 69 7.34 -8.65 7.94
CA VAL A 69 7.46 -7.56 8.95
C VAL A 69 7.07 -6.19 8.40
N THR A 70 6.52 -6.17 7.20
CA THR A 70 6.10 -4.98 6.49
C THR A 70 4.71 -5.16 5.91
N LYS A 71 3.99 -4.06 5.81
CA LYS A 71 2.69 -3.97 5.15
C LYS A 71 2.74 -3.08 3.94
N CYS A 72 1.78 -3.26 3.03
CA CYS A 72 1.66 -2.41 1.88
C CYS A 72 1.23 -0.98 2.27
N CYS A 73 1.89 0.01 1.70
CA CYS A 73 1.56 1.42 1.79
C CYS A 73 1.41 2.00 0.38
N GLY A 74 0.16 2.14 -0.05
CA GLY A 74 -0.17 2.59 -1.40
C GLY A 74 -0.15 1.46 -2.41
N VAL A 75 0.47 1.72 -3.57
CA VAL A 75 0.55 0.75 -4.67
C VAL A 75 1.93 0.11 -4.80
N ASP A 76 2.98 0.82 -4.36
CA ASP A 76 4.36 0.40 -4.60
C ASP A 76 5.33 0.69 -3.43
N SER A 77 4.88 0.60 -2.17
CA SER A 77 5.77 0.77 -1.02
C SER A 77 5.48 -0.22 0.11
N CYS A 78 6.53 -0.83 0.67
CA CYS A 78 6.43 -1.63 1.88
C CYS A 78 6.97 -0.83 3.07
N ILE A 79 6.20 -0.76 4.14
CA ILE A 79 6.57 -0.05 5.35
C ILE A 79 6.55 -1.02 6.52
N LEU A 80 7.40 -0.81 7.53
CA LEU A 80 7.36 -1.62 8.74
C LEU A 80 5.96 -1.56 9.38
N ASP A 81 5.50 -2.67 9.93
CA ASP A 81 4.18 -2.73 10.58
C ASP A 81 4.01 -1.73 11.72
N SER A 82 5.12 -1.39 12.38
CA SER A 82 5.19 -0.40 13.46
C SER A 82 5.05 1.05 12.98
N ARG A 83 4.98 1.29 11.67
CA ARG A 83 4.80 2.60 11.06
C ARG A 83 3.37 2.79 10.57
N GLU A 84 2.92 4.03 10.53
CA GLU A 84 1.63 4.38 9.93
C GLU A 84 1.82 4.73 8.46
N CYS A 85 0.95 4.21 7.59
CA CYS A 85 0.92 4.58 6.17
C CYS A 85 0.04 5.80 6.00
N CYS A 86 0.59 6.84 5.40
CA CYS A 86 -0.12 8.09 5.15
C CYS A 86 -0.83 8.06 3.78
N SER A 87 -1.78 8.98 3.61
CA SER A 87 -2.57 9.10 2.37
C SER A 87 -1.74 9.44 1.13
N ASP A 88 -0.53 9.99 1.31
CA ASP A 88 0.45 10.29 0.27
C ASP A 88 1.46 9.15 0.04
N PHE A 89 1.20 7.97 0.61
CA PHE A 89 2.04 6.78 0.56
C PHE A 89 3.39 6.92 1.28
N THR A 90 3.54 7.94 2.12
CA THR A 90 4.69 8.06 3.03
C THR A 90 4.46 7.25 4.31
N SER A 91 5.54 7.01 5.07
CA SER A 91 5.46 6.28 6.34
C SER A 91 5.93 7.14 7.51
N CYS A 92 5.13 7.13 8.57
CA CYS A 92 5.47 7.82 9.81
C CYS A 92 6.11 6.86 10.83
N PRO A 93 7.19 7.30 11.53
CA PRO A 93 7.79 6.50 12.58
C PRO A 93 6.80 6.23 13.72
N SER A 94 7.05 5.18 14.49
CA SER A 94 6.20 4.83 15.64
C SER A 94 6.10 6.00 16.63
N GLY A 95 4.89 6.23 17.17
CA GLY A 95 4.61 7.35 18.08
C GLY A 95 4.37 8.69 17.35
N THR A 96 4.22 8.64 16.03
CA THR A 96 3.75 9.77 15.22
C THR A 96 2.55 9.35 14.38
N PHE A 97 1.69 10.29 14.02
CA PHE A 97 0.50 10.09 13.20
C PHE A 97 0.57 10.91 11.91
N CYS A 98 -0.15 10.47 10.88
CA CYS A 98 -0.16 11.13 9.56
C CYS A 98 -1.05 12.37 9.53
N CYS A 99 -0.51 13.48 9.02
CA CYS A 99 -1.32 14.61 8.56
C CYS A 99 -1.86 14.32 7.16
N ASN A 100 -3.16 14.07 7.08
CA ASN A 100 -3.86 13.78 5.83
C ASN A 100 -4.23 15.06 5.06
N ASP A 101 -3.25 15.95 4.83
CA ASP A 101 -3.39 17.09 3.90
C ASP A 101 -2.62 16.84 2.59
N GLU A 102 -2.74 17.76 1.62
CA GLU A 102 -2.15 17.63 0.28
C GLU A 102 -0.63 17.43 0.25
N PHE A 103 0.07 17.63 1.37
CA PHE A 103 1.53 17.57 1.42
C PHE A 103 2.07 16.50 2.35
N GLY A 104 1.22 15.89 3.18
CA GLY A 104 1.64 14.87 4.13
C GLY A 104 2.58 15.39 5.21
N GLY A 105 2.75 14.59 6.26
CA GLY A 105 3.65 14.90 7.38
C GLY A 105 3.39 14.02 8.58
N CYS A 106 4.41 13.85 9.43
CA CYS A 106 4.32 13.04 10.65
C CYS A 106 4.36 13.95 11.87
N CYS A 107 3.31 13.91 12.69
CA CYS A 107 3.21 14.69 13.92
C CYS A 107 3.22 13.80 15.15
N SER A 108 3.72 14.31 16.27
CA SER A 108 3.80 13.51 17.51
C SER A 108 2.44 13.46 18.21
N ASP A 109 2.22 12.44 19.03
CA ASP A 109 1.01 12.38 19.87
C ASP A 109 0.80 13.66 20.67
N GLY A 110 -0.38 14.27 20.50
CA GLY A 110 -0.73 15.54 21.15
C GLY A 110 -0.48 16.79 20.29
N ASP A 111 0.10 16.66 19.10
CA ASP A 111 0.12 17.72 18.10
C ASP A 111 -1.19 17.76 17.28
N GLN A 112 -1.42 18.87 16.58
CA GLN A 112 -2.49 19.05 15.59
C GLN A 112 -1.88 19.35 14.21
N CYS A 113 -2.48 18.77 13.18
CA CYS A 113 -2.13 19.05 11.79
C CYS A 113 -2.71 20.39 11.34
N CYS A 114 -1.84 21.31 10.95
CA CYS A 114 -2.24 22.63 10.47
C CYS A 114 -1.62 22.88 9.09
N GLY A 115 -2.17 22.21 8.07
CA GLY A 115 -1.48 22.05 6.79
C GLY A 115 -0.13 21.38 6.99
N ARG A 116 0.91 21.85 6.28
CA ARG A 116 2.27 21.26 6.28
C ARG A 116 3.03 21.25 7.62
N THR A 117 2.42 21.60 8.75
CA THR A 117 3.13 21.79 10.02
C THR A 117 2.36 21.21 11.19
N CYS A 118 3.09 20.52 12.06
CA CYS A 118 2.63 20.04 13.36
C CYS A 118 2.64 21.19 14.36
N CYS A 119 1.51 21.44 15.00
CA CYS A 119 1.38 22.43 16.06
C CYS A 119 1.09 21.72 17.38
N ALA A 120 1.78 22.06 18.46
CA ALA A 120 1.48 21.50 19.78
C ALA A 120 -0.01 21.70 20.12
N GLY A 121 -0.69 20.70 20.68
CA GLY A 121 -2.16 20.61 20.78
C GLY A 121 -2.91 21.69 21.55
N SER A 122 -2.23 22.73 22.02
CA SER A 122 -2.82 23.97 22.55
C SER A 122 -2.86 25.12 21.53
N ALA A 123 -2.24 24.97 20.36
CA ALA A 123 -2.25 25.96 19.30
C ALA A 123 -3.50 25.77 18.43
N ILE A 124 -4.35 26.80 18.38
CA ILE A 124 -5.42 26.87 17.38
C ILE A 124 -4.73 26.86 16.02
N CYS A 125 -5.08 25.88 15.16
CA CYS A 125 -4.50 25.83 13.83
C CYS A 125 -4.59 27.20 13.18
N CYS A 126 -3.43 27.70 12.71
CA CYS A 126 -3.28 28.98 12.07
C CYS A 126 -4.10 28.99 10.76
N VAL A 127 -5.42 29.12 10.85
CA VAL A 127 -6.31 29.29 9.72
C VAL A 127 -6.07 30.68 9.17
N GLY A 128 -5.15 30.72 8.21
CA GLY A 128 -4.67 31.90 7.53
C GLY A 128 -3.72 32.70 8.41
N LEU A 129 -2.46 32.82 7.98
CA LEU A 129 -1.73 34.08 7.95
C LEU A 129 -0.26 33.81 7.59
N ASP A 130 0.18 34.46 6.52
CA ASP A 130 1.55 35.01 6.37
C ASP A 130 1.95 35.96 7.53
N THR A 131 1.45 35.77 8.75
CA THR A 131 1.74 36.63 9.89
C THR A 131 2.03 35.83 11.14
N TYR A 132 3.33 35.84 11.46
CA TYR A 132 3.79 36.36 12.74
C TYR A 132 3.27 35.61 13.97
N VAL A 133 3.97 34.53 14.31
CA VAL A 133 3.95 33.94 15.64
C VAL A 133 4.35 35.02 16.65
N ARG A 134 3.37 35.58 17.35
CA ARG A 134 3.62 36.34 18.59
C ARG A 134 2.72 35.79 19.69
N THR A 135 3.18 34.73 20.34
CA THR A 135 2.65 34.32 21.65
C THR A 135 3.78 33.90 22.56
N HIS A 136 4.50 34.89 23.07
CA HIS A 136 5.11 34.87 24.41
C HIS A 136 5.23 36.32 24.92
N GLU A 137 4.10 37.02 25.05
CA GLU A 137 4.03 38.19 25.94
C GLU A 137 2.91 37.94 26.96
N LEU A 138 3.33 37.48 28.14
CA LEU A 138 2.53 37.52 29.37
C LEU A 138 1.88 38.90 29.50
N PRO A 139 0.60 39.02 29.90
CA PRO A 139 0.06 40.31 30.27
C PRO A 139 0.81 40.81 31.51
N ARG A 140 1.74 41.76 31.32
CA ARG A 140 2.26 42.56 32.43
C ARG A 140 1.09 43.32 33.04
N THR A 141 0.62 42.87 34.19
CA THR A 141 -0.20 43.64 35.12
C THR A 141 0.48 44.98 35.38
N LYS A 142 -0.15 46.08 34.95
CA LYS A 142 0.13 47.41 35.48
C LYS A 142 -0.48 47.50 36.88
N ALA A 143 0.37 47.68 37.88
CA ALA A 143 0.05 48.31 39.15
C ALA A 143 0.97 49.52 39.29
#